data_AF-A0A7S0GBU8-F1
#
_entry.id   AF-A0A7S0GBU8-F1
#
_cell.length_a   1.000
_cell.length_b   1.000
_cell.length_c   1.000
_cell.angle_alpha   90.00
_cell.angle_beta   90.00
_cell.angle_gamma   90.00
#
_symmetry.space_group_name_H-M   'P 1'
#
loop_
_entity.id
_entity.type
_entity.pdbx_description
1 polymer ?
#
loop_
_entity_poly.entity_id
_entity_poly.type
_entity_poly.pdbx_seq_one_letter_code
_entity_poly.pdbx_strand_id
1 'polypeptide(L)'
;DWMWGAEMGANECGVVIGNEAVWTNEPMETTNGLLGMDLVRLGLERGSTAREALDVITSLLEEHGQAGPCAENDPSFTYHNSYILVDAQEGWVLETAGRHWVAENISENARNL
;
A
#
# COMPACT_ATOMS: atom_id res chain seq x y z
N ASP A 1 10.06 1.34 -17.46
CA ASP A 1 8.97 0.57 -16.85
C ASP A 1 8.01 1.52 -16.15
N TRP A 2 6.75 1.13 -16.04
CA TRP A 2 5.70 1.90 -15.37
C TRP A 2 5.67 1.63 -13.87
N MET A 3 5.92 0.38 -13.47
CA MET A 3 6.04 -0.08 -12.09
C MET A 3 7.52 -0.33 -11.76
N TRP A 4 7.99 0.20 -10.62
CA TRP A 4 9.30 -0.09 -10.04
C TRP A 4 9.21 -1.01 -8.82
N GLY A 5 8.08 -0.98 -8.11
CA GLY A 5 7.70 -1.89 -7.04
C GLY A 5 7.09 -3.23 -7.48
N ALA A 6 6.18 -3.77 -6.67
CA ALA A 6 5.45 -5.01 -6.94
C ALA A 6 4.06 -5.00 -6.28
N GLU A 7 3.07 -5.67 -6.89
CA GLU A 7 1.69 -5.78 -6.37
C GLU A 7 1.59 -6.58 -5.04
N MET A 8 2.52 -7.51 -4.82
CA MET A 8 2.64 -8.28 -3.58
C MET A 8 4.04 -8.88 -3.40
N GLY A 9 4.39 -9.22 -2.16
CA GLY A 9 5.64 -9.90 -1.83
C GLY A 9 5.78 -10.28 -0.36
N ALA A 10 6.95 -10.84 -0.01
CA ALA A 10 7.34 -11.16 1.36
C ALA A 10 8.85 -10.95 1.55
N ASN A 11 9.29 -10.64 2.78
CA ASN A 11 10.70 -10.38 3.12
C ASN A 11 11.30 -11.46 4.07
N GLU A 12 12.60 -11.35 4.37
CA GLU A 12 13.32 -12.30 5.23
C GLU A 12 12.85 -12.30 6.70
N CYS A 13 12.14 -11.26 7.15
CA CYS A 13 11.52 -11.19 8.47
C CYS A 13 10.19 -11.95 8.53
N GLY A 14 9.63 -12.37 7.39
CA GLY A 14 8.33 -13.03 7.30
C GLY A 14 7.14 -12.07 7.24
N VAL A 15 7.38 -10.78 6.98
CA VAL A 15 6.32 -9.83 6.65
C VAL A 15 5.85 -10.10 5.22
N VAL A 16 4.53 -10.13 5.02
CA VAL A 16 3.85 -10.28 3.73
C VAL A 16 3.01 -9.04 3.48
N ILE A 17 3.05 -8.50 2.26
CA ILE A 17 2.23 -7.35 1.84
C ILE A 17 1.65 -7.62 0.45
N GLY A 18 0.42 -7.16 0.20
CA GLY A 18 -0.12 -6.95 -1.15
C GLY A 18 -1.07 -5.75 -1.20
N ASN A 19 -1.18 -5.12 -2.38
CA ASN A 19 -2.12 -4.02 -2.66
C ASN A 19 -3.25 -4.44 -3.61
N GLU A 20 -4.33 -3.65 -3.61
CA GLU A 20 -5.47 -3.77 -4.55
C GLU A 20 -6.02 -2.37 -4.88
N ALA A 21 -6.58 -2.22 -6.08
CA ALA A 21 -7.05 -0.94 -6.60
C ALA A 21 -8.41 -0.53 -5.98
N VAL A 22 -8.50 0.68 -5.43
CA VAL A 22 -9.73 1.25 -4.88
C VAL A 22 -10.09 2.61 -5.49
N TRP A 23 -11.38 2.80 -5.77
CA TRP A 23 -11.94 4.01 -6.35
C TRP A 23 -12.66 4.85 -5.28
N THR A 24 -11.96 5.86 -4.77
CA THR A 24 -12.47 6.76 -3.72
C THR A 24 -13.10 8.03 -4.28
N ASN A 25 -13.76 8.82 -3.43
CA ASN A 25 -14.27 10.15 -3.80
C ASN A 25 -13.19 11.26 -3.76
N GLU A 26 -12.01 10.99 -3.19
CA GLU A 26 -10.90 11.96 -3.17
C GLU A 26 -10.22 12.06 -4.55
N PRO A 27 -9.77 13.25 -4.97
CA PRO A 27 -9.09 13.44 -6.25
C PRO A 27 -7.68 12.84 -6.23
N MET A 28 -7.28 12.19 -7.33
CA MET A 28 -5.90 11.75 -7.54
C MET A 28 -4.94 12.94 -7.55
N GLU A 29 -3.77 12.80 -6.91
CA GLU A 29 -2.68 13.77 -7.06
C GLU A 29 -2.08 13.67 -8.48
N THR A 30 -1.92 14.82 -9.15
CA THR A 30 -1.57 14.87 -10.59
C THR A 30 -0.09 15.08 -10.87
N THR A 31 0.73 15.39 -9.86
CA THR A 31 2.17 15.62 -9.99
C THR A 31 2.92 15.18 -8.74
N ASN A 32 3.87 14.25 -8.90
CA ASN A 32 4.72 13.65 -7.86
C ASN A 32 3.95 12.85 -6.79
N GLY A 33 4.29 11.57 -6.68
CA GLY A 33 3.79 10.63 -5.68
C GLY A 33 4.40 9.26 -5.93
N LEU A 34 4.12 8.30 -5.06
CA LEU A 34 4.49 6.90 -5.22
C LEU A 34 3.32 6.09 -5.82
N LEU A 35 3.61 5.02 -6.56
CA LEU A 35 2.61 3.99 -6.84
C LEU A 35 2.37 3.14 -5.58
N GLY A 36 1.20 2.53 -5.45
CA GLY A 36 0.94 1.59 -4.35
C GLY A 36 1.93 0.43 -4.30
N MET A 37 2.31 -0.06 -5.48
CA MET A 37 3.32 -1.11 -5.68
C MET A 37 4.72 -0.66 -5.21
N ASP A 38 5.05 0.63 -5.36
CA ASP A 38 6.30 1.19 -4.84
C ASP A 38 6.26 1.26 -3.31
N LEU A 39 5.11 1.61 -2.73
CA LEU A 39 4.87 1.57 -1.28
C LEU A 39 4.93 0.14 -0.73
N VAL A 40 4.37 -0.86 -1.42
CA VAL A 40 4.53 -2.30 -1.07
C VAL A 40 6.01 -2.68 -1.01
N ARG A 41 6.79 -2.30 -2.02
CA ARG A 41 8.24 -2.59 -2.05
C ARG A 41 8.99 -1.86 -0.93
N LEU A 42 8.68 -0.59 -0.65
CA LEU A 42 9.30 0.17 0.45
C LEU A 42 8.93 -0.36 1.83
N GLY A 43 7.69 -0.83 2.02
CA GLY A 43 7.25 -1.50 3.24
C GLY A 43 8.00 -2.81 3.48
N LEU A 44 8.11 -3.67 2.45
CA LEU A 44 8.87 -4.92 2.50
C LEU A 44 10.38 -4.71 2.69
N GLU A 45 10.97 -3.67 2.12
CA GLU A 45 12.40 -3.34 2.26
C GLU A 45 12.77 -2.85 3.68
N ARG A 46 11.81 -2.26 4.42
CA ARG A 46 12.09 -1.46 5.63
C ARG A 46 11.40 -1.93 6.92
N GLY A 47 10.32 -2.71 6.84
CA GLY A 47 9.60 -3.22 8.00
C GLY A 47 10.01 -4.65 8.40
N SER A 48 10.37 -4.88 9.66
CA SER A 48 10.61 -6.22 10.21
C SER A 48 9.37 -6.87 10.82
N THR A 49 8.27 -6.11 10.94
CA THR A 49 6.93 -6.54 11.34
C THR A 49 5.86 -5.94 10.43
N ALA A 50 4.65 -6.48 10.44
CA ALA A 50 3.50 -5.92 9.74
C ALA A 50 3.16 -4.50 10.23
N ARG A 51 3.36 -4.23 11.53
CA ARG A 51 3.30 -2.88 12.13
C ARG A 51 4.30 -1.93 11.50
N GLU A 52 5.58 -2.28 11.49
CA GLU A 52 6.62 -1.40 10.95
C GLU A 52 6.44 -1.15 9.44
N ALA A 53 6.01 -2.16 8.69
CA ALA A 53 5.68 -2.01 7.27
C ALA A 53 4.48 -1.08 7.05
N LEU A 54 3.44 -1.16 7.90
CA LEU A 54 2.30 -0.24 7.91
C LEU A 54 2.77 1.20 8.18
N ASP A 55 3.54 1.40 9.25
CA ASP A 55 4.02 2.72 9.66
C ASP A 55 4.99 3.34 8.61
N VAL A 56 5.74 2.51 7.87
CA VAL A 56 6.55 2.92 6.71
C VAL A 56 5.66 3.37 5.55
N ILE A 57 4.64 2.60 5.17
CA ILE A 57 3.76 2.93 4.03
C ILE A 57 2.97 4.21 4.32
N THR A 58 2.43 4.38 5.52
CA THR A 58 1.66 5.58 5.89
C THR A 58 2.53 6.83 5.95
N SER A 59 3.74 6.74 6.54
CA SER A 59 4.69 7.86 6.56
C SER A 59 5.09 8.32 5.16
N LEU A 60 5.36 7.39 4.25
CA LEU A 60 5.71 7.67 2.85
C LEU A 60 4.52 8.22 2.06
N LEU A 61 3.30 7.75 2.34
CA LEU A 61 2.06 8.28 1.76
C LEU A 61 1.80 9.73 2.22
N GLU A 62 2.01 10.04 3.50
CA GLU A 62 1.87 11.40 4.03
C GLU A 62 2.93 12.36 3.44
N GLU A 63 4.20 11.94 3.37
CA GLU A 63 5.29 12.77 2.86
C GLU A 63 5.20 12.96 1.33
N HIS A 64 5.05 11.89 0.57
CA HIS A 64 5.18 11.92 -0.89
C HIS A 64 3.83 11.95 -1.63
N GLY A 65 2.76 11.41 -1.05
CA GLY A 65 1.48 11.19 -1.73
C GLY A 65 1.49 9.97 -2.64
N GLN A 66 0.32 9.59 -3.17
CA GLN A 66 0.18 8.52 -4.16
C GLN A 66 -0.30 9.07 -5.51
N ALA A 67 0.44 8.76 -6.57
CA ALA A 67 0.22 9.28 -7.91
C ALA A 67 1.01 8.48 -8.95
N GLY A 68 0.67 8.66 -10.22
CA GLY A 68 1.35 8.05 -11.36
C GLY A 68 0.51 6.99 -12.08
N PRO A 69 0.97 6.50 -13.25
CA PRO A 69 0.19 5.62 -14.10
C PRO A 69 0.25 4.16 -13.61
N CYS A 70 -0.90 3.59 -13.27
CA CYS A 70 -1.03 2.21 -12.82
C CYS A 70 -1.19 1.21 -13.98
N ALA A 71 -0.71 1.55 -15.19
CA ALA A 71 -0.72 0.69 -16.36
C ALA A 71 0.41 1.05 -17.34
N GLU A 72 0.97 0.06 -18.04
CA GLU A 72 2.10 0.26 -18.97
C GLU A 72 1.78 1.17 -20.16
N ASN A 73 0.57 1.06 -20.71
CA ASN A 73 0.17 1.67 -21.98
C ASN A 73 -1.03 2.64 -21.84
N ASP A 74 -1.48 2.93 -20.62
CA ASP A 74 -2.53 3.92 -20.35
C ASP A 74 -2.08 4.87 -19.22
N PRO A 75 -1.59 6.08 -19.55
CA PRO A 75 -1.14 7.05 -18.55
C PRO A 75 -2.29 7.74 -17.79
N SER A 76 -3.55 7.45 -18.13
CA SER A 76 -4.73 7.96 -17.43
C SER A 76 -5.30 6.98 -16.40
N PHE A 77 -4.93 5.70 -16.48
CA PHE A 77 -5.36 4.68 -15.54
C PHE A 77 -4.67 4.88 -14.18
N THR A 78 -5.45 5.37 -13.21
CA THR A 78 -4.98 5.81 -11.89
C THR A 78 -6.01 5.44 -10.83
N TYR A 79 -5.55 5.10 -9.62
CA TYR A 79 -6.39 4.68 -8.49
C TYR A 79 -5.68 4.92 -7.15
N HIS A 80 -6.43 4.93 -6.05
CA HIS A 80 -5.87 4.80 -4.70
C HIS A 80 -5.78 3.32 -4.30
N ASN A 81 -5.08 3.01 -3.21
CA ASN A 81 -4.72 1.63 -2.87
C ASN A 81 -5.29 1.19 -1.52
N SER A 82 -5.86 -0.02 -1.49
CA SER A 82 -5.99 -0.80 -0.26
C SER A 82 -4.76 -1.70 -0.13
N TYR A 83 -4.38 -2.04 1.10
CA TYR A 83 -3.27 -2.96 1.39
C TYR A 83 -3.65 -3.95 2.49
N ILE A 84 -3.18 -5.19 2.34
CA ILE A 84 -3.16 -6.18 3.41
C ILE A 84 -1.70 -6.41 3.81
N LEU A 85 -1.39 -6.27 5.11
CA LEU A 85 -0.06 -6.52 5.68
C LEU A 85 -0.18 -7.57 6.79
N VAL A 86 0.67 -8.60 6.78
CA VAL A 86 0.59 -9.73 7.73
C VAL A 86 1.99 -10.19 8.14
N ASP A 87 2.17 -10.56 9.40
CA ASP A 87 3.33 -11.31 9.88
C ASP A 87 2.90 -12.51 10.75
N ALA A 88 3.83 -13.11 11.50
CA ALA A 88 3.55 -14.28 12.35
C ALA A 88 2.76 -13.98 13.64
N GLN A 89 2.46 -12.71 13.94
CA GLN A 89 1.80 -12.25 15.16
C GLN A 89 0.50 -11.47 14.88
N GLU A 90 0.47 -10.62 13.85
CA GLU A 90 -0.67 -9.75 13.55
C GLU A 90 -0.90 -9.52 12.05
N GLY A 91 -2.12 -9.08 11.72
CA GLY A 91 -2.53 -8.69 10.38
C GLY A 91 -3.25 -7.34 10.38
N TRP A 92 -3.14 -6.62 9.26
CA TRP A 92 -3.65 -5.27 9.07
C TRP A 92 -4.34 -5.12 7.72
N VAL A 93 -5.46 -4.42 7.71
CA VAL A 93 -6.03 -3.79 6.50
C VAL A 93 -5.72 -2.30 6.58
N LEU A 94 -5.20 -1.73 5.49
CA LEU A 94 -4.90 -0.30 5.33
C LEU A 94 -5.66 0.22 4.12
N GLU A 95 -6.62 1.11 4.33
CA GLU A 95 -7.37 1.81 3.27
C GLU A 95 -6.82 3.22 3.09
N THR A 96 -6.73 3.70 1.84
CA THR A 96 -6.16 5.02 1.52
C THR A 96 -7.01 5.82 0.52
N ALA A 97 -7.00 7.15 0.66
CA ALA A 97 -7.71 8.09 -0.20
C ALA A 97 -6.91 9.41 -0.29
N GLY A 98 -6.23 9.65 -1.40
CA GLY A 98 -5.21 10.70 -1.49
C GLY A 98 -4.11 10.44 -0.45
N ARG A 99 -3.86 11.40 0.44
CA ARG A 99 -2.97 11.22 1.62
C ARG A 99 -3.69 10.78 2.89
N HIS A 100 -5.02 10.69 2.87
CA HIS A 100 -5.76 10.17 4.01
C HIS A 100 -5.67 8.64 4.05
N TRP A 101 -5.58 8.08 5.25
CA TRP A 101 -5.52 6.64 5.46
C TRP A 101 -6.24 6.24 6.75
N VAL A 102 -6.64 4.97 6.83
CA VAL A 102 -7.12 4.32 8.05
C VAL A 102 -6.64 2.88 8.07
N ALA A 103 -6.20 2.40 9.23
CA ALA A 103 -5.68 1.05 9.39
C ALA A 103 -6.39 0.31 10.53
N GLU A 104 -6.73 -0.96 10.31
CA GLU A 104 -7.46 -1.81 11.25
C GLU A 104 -6.74 -3.13 11.51
N ASN A 105 -6.61 -3.51 12.79
CA ASN A 105 -5.99 -4.77 13.20
C ASN A 105 -6.97 -5.94 13.01
N ILE A 106 -6.54 -6.95 12.27
CA ILE A 106 -7.27 -8.21 12.12
C ILE A 106 -7.05 -9.05 13.40
N SER A 107 -7.86 -8.77 14.41
CA SER A 107 -7.83 -9.42 15.73
C SER A 107 -8.74 -10.66 15.83
N GLU A 108 -9.52 -10.95 14.79
CA GLU A 108 -10.38 -12.14 14.69
C GLU A 108 -9.80 -13.16 13.71
N ASN A 109 -9.99 -14.46 14.01
CA ASN A 109 -9.39 -15.58 13.25
C ASN A 109 -9.77 -15.64 11.75
N ALA A 110 -10.85 -14.98 11.36
CA ALA A 110 -11.26 -14.80 9.97
C ALA A 110 -12.15 -13.56 9.86
N ARG A 111 -11.93 -12.75 8.82
CA ARG A 111 -12.79 -11.60 8.46
C ARG A 111 -13.32 -11.80 7.06
N ASN A 112 -14.55 -11.32 6.83
CA ASN A 112 -15.10 -11.11 5.49
C ASN A 112 -15.26 -9.60 5.29
N LEU A 113 -14.91 -9.11 4.10
CA LEU A 113 -14.91 -7.68 3.73
C LEU A 113 -16.04 -7.40 2.73
#